data_AF-A0A8S8Z026-F1
#
_entry.id   AF-A0A8S8Z026-F1
#
_cell.length_a   1.000
_cell.length_b   1.000
_cell.length_c   1.000
_cell.angle_alpha   90.00
_cell.angle_beta   90.00
_cell.angle_gamma   90.00
#
_symmetry.space_group_name_H-M   'P 1'
#
loop_
_entity.id
_entity.type
_entity.pdbx_description
1 polymer ?
#
loop_
_entity_poly.entity_id
_entity_poly.type
_entity_poly.pdbx_seq_one_letter_code
_entity_poly.pdbx_strand_id
1 'polypeptide(L)'
;MSPFEHGEVFVLDDGGEVDLDLGNYERFLDIALSRDNNITTGKVYATVVDRERRGDYLGKTVQVIPHITDEIQDWIERVAHQSSDGNNGTPDACVIELGGTVGDIESAPFIEALRQFQFRVGRENICFVHVSLVP
;
A
#
# COMPACT_ATOMS: atom_id res chain seq x y z
N MET A 1 -10.25 10.51 -10.63
CA MET A 1 -11.13 10.83 -9.49
C MET A 1 -11.90 12.09 -9.81
N SER A 2 -13.20 12.14 -9.51
CA SER A 2 -13.92 13.41 -9.53
C SER A 2 -13.56 14.18 -8.26
N PRO A 3 -13.12 15.45 -8.35
CA PRO A 3 -12.84 16.26 -7.17
C PRO A 3 -14.02 16.40 -6.19
N PHE A 4 -15.24 16.18 -6.69
CA PHE A 4 -16.46 16.25 -5.89
C PHE A 4 -16.75 14.97 -5.09
N GLU A 5 -16.20 13.82 -5.47
CA GLU A 5 -16.50 12.53 -4.82
C GLU A 5 -15.40 12.10 -3.86
N HIS A 6 -14.15 12.36 -4.22
CA HIS A 6 -12.98 11.84 -3.49
C HIS A 6 -12.03 12.94 -3.00
N GLY A 7 -12.42 14.21 -3.10
CA GLY A 7 -11.54 15.34 -2.78
C GLY A 7 -10.56 15.66 -3.90
N GLU A 8 -9.66 16.61 -3.64
CA GLU A 8 -8.70 17.09 -4.62
C GLU A 8 -7.67 16.01 -5.00
N VAL A 9 -7.16 16.06 -6.23
CA VAL A 9 -6.06 15.19 -6.66
C VAL A 9 -4.75 15.83 -6.25
N PHE A 10 -3.87 15.08 -5.59
CA PHE A 10 -2.52 15.51 -5.28
C PHE A 10 -1.54 15.02 -6.35
N VAL A 11 -0.58 15.87 -6.73
CA VAL A 11 0.41 15.57 -7.77
C VAL A 11 1.78 15.50 -7.12
N LEU A 12 2.44 14.35 -7.24
CA LEU A 12 3.78 14.10 -6.71
C LEU A 12 4.87 14.61 -7.67
N ASP A 13 6.09 14.73 -7.17
CA ASP A 13 7.27 15.18 -7.95
C ASP A 13 7.57 14.28 -9.15
N ASP A 14 7.24 12.99 -9.06
CA ASP A 14 7.40 12.02 -10.15
C ASP A 14 6.25 12.07 -11.18
N GLY A 15 5.33 13.04 -11.05
CA GLY A 15 4.14 13.20 -11.89
C GLY A 15 3.02 12.20 -11.60
N GLY A 16 3.09 11.47 -10.48
CA GLY A 16 2.02 10.60 -10.03
C GLY A 16 0.80 11.39 -9.54
N GLU A 17 -0.38 11.08 -10.07
CA GLU A 17 -1.66 11.57 -9.54
C GLU A 17 -2.14 10.61 -8.44
N VAL A 18 -2.28 11.12 -7.22
CA VAL A 18 -2.60 10.34 -6.02
C VAL A 18 -3.70 11.00 -5.18
N ASP A 19 -4.12 10.29 -4.14
CA ASP A 19 -5.06 10.80 -3.14
C ASP A 19 -4.44 11.99 -2.37
N LEU A 20 -5.29 12.92 -1.94
CA LEU A 20 -4.89 14.10 -1.16
C LEU A 20 -4.21 13.72 0.15
N ASP A 21 -4.55 12.58 0.73
CA ASP A 21 -3.98 12.12 1.99
C ASP A 21 -2.45 11.96 1.92
N LEU A 22 -1.88 11.61 0.76
CA LEU A 22 -0.43 11.57 0.57
C LEU A 22 0.22 12.96 0.72
N GLY A 23 -0.46 14.00 0.26
CA GLY A 23 0.01 15.38 0.42
C GLY A 23 0.07 15.83 1.88
N ASN A 24 -0.77 15.25 2.75
CA ASN A 24 -0.66 15.48 4.19
C ASN A 24 0.66 14.92 4.74
N TYR A 25 1.03 13.68 4.36
CA TYR A 25 2.28 13.08 4.81
C TYR A 25 3.50 13.88 4.35
N GLU A 26 3.58 14.28 3.07
CA GLU A 26 4.68 15.12 2.58
C GLU A 26 4.80 16.43 3.37
N ARG A 27 3.65 17.09 3.63
CA ARG A 27 3.62 18.36 4.36
C ARG A 27 4.06 18.23 5.82
N PHE A 28 3.67 17.15 6.51
CA PHE A 28 3.97 16.99 7.94
C PHE A 28 5.36 16.39 8.20
N LEU A 29 5.88 15.59 7.28
CA LEU A 29 7.11 14.83 7.46
C LEU A 29 8.32 15.40 6.71
N ASP A 30 8.13 16.41 5.85
CA ASP A 30 9.19 16.99 5.01
C ASP A 30 9.88 15.93 4.14
N ILE A 31 9.06 15.10 3.48
CA ILE A 31 9.48 14.01 2.60
C ILE A 31 8.87 14.19 1.21
N ALA A 32 9.50 13.57 0.20
CA ALA A 32 8.97 13.44 -1.15
C ALA A 32 8.58 11.98 -1.41
N LEU A 33 7.29 11.75 -1.62
CA LEU A 33 6.73 10.45 -1.95
C LEU A 33 6.68 10.26 -3.47
N SER A 34 6.57 9.00 -3.88
CA SER A 34 6.44 8.59 -5.28
C SER A 34 5.09 7.93 -5.53
N ARG A 35 4.74 7.73 -6.81
CA ARG A 35 3.51 7.02 -7.19
C ARG A 35 3.36 5.62 -6.60
N ASP A 36 4.47 5.02 -6.17
CA ASP A 36 4.52 3.67 -5.58
C ASP A 36 4.08 3.68 -4.11
N ASN A 37 4.12 4.83 -3.44
CA ASN A 37 3.61 5.00 -2.08
C ASN A 37 2.08 4.98 -2.02
N ASN A 38 1.39 5.17 -3.15
CA ASN A 38 -0.05 5.01 -3.27
C ASN A 38 -0.40 3.62 -3.83
N ILE A 39 -0.71 2.66 -2.96
CA ILE A 39 -1.19 1.33 -3.35
C ILE A 39 -2.73 1.32 -3.43
N THR A 40 -3.28 0.75 -4.51
CA THR A 40 -4.73 0.60 -4.68
C THR A 40 -5.08 -0.82 -5.09
N THR A 41 -6.31 -1.25 -4.80
CA THR A 41 -6.84 -2.55 -5.25
C THR A 41 -6.66 -2.72 -6.76
N GLY A 42 -6.93 -1.67 -7.55
CA GLY A 42 -6.74 -1.69 -9.00
C GLY A 42 -5.30 -1.97 -9.42
N LYS A 43 -4.31 -1.33 -8.78
CA LYS A 43 -2.88 -1.54 -9.08
C LYS A 43 -2.42 -2.97 -8.76
N VAL A 44 -2.83 -3.49 -7.60
CA VAL A 44 -2.50 -4.85 -7.16
C VAL A 44 -3.08 -5.89 -8.11
N TYR A 45 -4.38 -5.79 -8.39
CA TYR A 45 -5.06 -6.74 -9.27
C TYR A 45 -4.54 -6.67 -10.72
N ALA A 46 -4.28 -5.47 -11.25
CA ALA A 46 -3.68 -5.32 -12.57
C ALA A 46 -2.32 -6.03 -12.65
N THR A 47 -1.47 -5.84 -11.65
CA THR A 47 -0.15 -6.48 -11.59
C THR A 47 -0.24 -8.00 -11.56
N VAL A 48 -1.15 -8.55 -10.73
CA VAL A 48 -1.35 -9.99 -10.62
C VAL A 48 -1.93 -10.58 -11.91
N VAL A 49 -2.88 -9.92 -12.55
CA VAL A 49 -3.45 -10.34 -13.84
C VAL A 49 -2.40 -10.32 -14.95
N ASP A 50 -1.52 -9.31 -14.97
CA ASP A 50 -0.45 -9.23 -15.96
C ASP A 50 0.58 -10.36 -15.75
N ARG A 51 0.96 -10.65 -14.50
CA ARG A 51 1.82 -11.80 -14.15
C ARG A 51 1.19 -13.14 -14.57
N GLU A 52 -0.11 -13.30 -14.37
CA GLU A 52 -0.85 -14.48 -14.81
C GLU A 52 -0.77 -14.67 -16.32
N ARG A 53 -1.01 -13.61 -17.10
CA ARG A 53 -0.95 -13.64 -18.57
C ARG A 53 0.45 -13.93 -19.11
N ARG A 54 1.50 -13.48 -18.41
CA ARG A 54 2.89 -13.81 -18.75
C ARG A 54 3.28 -15.26 -18.44
N GLY A 55 2.49 -15.95 -17.60
CA GLY A 55 2.77 -17.31 -17.17
C GLY A 55 3.65 -17.40 -15.92
N ASP A 56 3.80 -16.31 -15.16
CA ASP A 56 4.68 -16.24 -13.99
C ASP A 56 4.25 -17.23 -12.88
N TYR A 57 2.97 -17.63 -12.85
CA TYR A 57 2.41 -18.62 -11.93
C TYR A 57 2.46 -20.07 -12.44
N LEU A 58 3.19 -20.35 -13.53
CA LEU A 58 3.41 -21.69 -14.08
C LEU A 58 2.11 -22.46 -14.40
N GLY A 59 1.07 -21.74 -14.84
CA GLY A 59 -0.23 -22.30 -15.19
C GLY A 59 -1.09 -22.74 -13.99
N LYS A 60 -0.67 -22.43 -12.76
CA LYS A 60 -1.50 -22.64 -11.56
C LYS A 60 -2.62 -21.60 -11.49
N THR A 61 -3.73 -21.98 -10.87
CA THR A 61 -4.85 -21.08 -10.62
C THR A 61 -4.45 -19.97 -9.66
N VAL A 62 -4.63 -18.72 -10.08
CA VAL A 62 -4.47 -17.54 -9.26
C VAL A 62 -5.69 -17.34 -8.35
N GLN A 63 -5.45 -16.94 -7.11
CA GLN A 63 -6.45 -16.79 -6.05
C GLN A 63 -6.12 -15.57 -5.20
N VAL A 64 -7.11 -15.04 -4.47
CA VAL A 64 -6.88 -13.92 -3.55
C VAL A 64 -5.81 -14.27 -2.52
N ILE A 65 -5.89 -15.46 -1.91
CA ILE A 65 -4.86 -16.00 -1.04
C ILE A 65 -4.18 -17.17 -1.78
N PRO A 66 -2.85 -17.19 -1.95
CA PRO A 66 -1.90 -16.20 -1.45
C PRO A 66 -1.57 -15.09 -2.47
N HIS A 67 -1.95 -15.20 -3.74
CA HIS A 67 -1.35 -14.38 -4.81
C HIS A 67 -1.60 -12.87 -4.69
N ILE A 68 -2.80 -12.45 -4.28
CA ILE A 68 -3.09 -11.02 -4.05
C ILE A 68 -2.44 -10.57 -2.73
N THR A 69 -2.52 -11.39 -1.69
CA THR A 69 -1.93 -11.05 -0.38
C THR A 69 -0.41 -10.99 -0.42
N ASP A 70 0.24 -11.83 -1.23
CA ASP A 70 1.68 -11.82 -1.46
C ASP A 70 2.08 -10.56 -2.24
N GLU A 71 1.33 -10.19 -3.28
CA GLU A 71 1.62 -8.94 -4.02
C GLU A 71 1.55 -7.71 -3.12
N ILE A 72 0.56 -7.64 -2.22
CA ILE A 72 0.44 -6.55 -1.25
C ILE A 72 1.66 -6.54 -0.30
N GLN A 73 2.06 -7.69 0.23
CA GLN A 73 3.22 -7.81 1.12
C GLN A 73 4.52 -7.41 0.42
N ASP A 74 4.75 -7.92 -0.79
CA ASP A 74 5.94 -7.64 -1.58
C ASP A 74 6.02 -6.15 -1.97
N TRP A 75 4.87 -5.52 -2.24
CA TRP A 75 4.80 -4.08 -2.50
C TRP A 75 5.19 -3.26 -1.28
N ILE A 76 4.63 -3.59 -0.11
CA ILE A 76 4.94 -2.92 1.16
C ILE A 76 6.44 -3.02 1.44
N GLU A 77 7.01 -4.22 1.37
CA GLU A 77 8.42 -4.46 1.66
C GLU A 77 9.35 -3.71 0.69
N ARG A 78 9.01 -3.69 -0.60
CA ARG A 78 9.76 -2.95 -1.61
C ARG A 78 9.75 -1.44 -1.37
N VAL A 79 8.60 -0.86 -1.02
CA VAL A 79 8.47 0.59 -0.80
C VAL A 79 9.08 1.01 0.54
N ALA A 80 8.95 0.19 1.58
CA ALA A 80 9.52 0.48 2.91
C ALA A 80 11.04 0.62 2.90
N HIS A 81 11.73 0.02 1.93
CA HIS A 81 13.18 0.12 1.77
C HIS A 81 13.65 1.28 0.87
N GLN A 82 12.74 2.01 0.25
CA GLN A 82 13.06 3.18 -0.58
C GLN A 82 13.10 4.44 0.28
N SER A 83 14.15 5.24 0.10
CA SER A 83 14.24 6.54 0.76
C SER A 83 13.23 7.53 0.18
N SER A 84 12.58 8.29 1.07
CA SER A 84 11.67 9.39 0.74
C SER A 84 12.15 10.75 1.24
N ASP A 85 13.24 10.82 2.00
CA ASP A 85 13.75 12.07 2.63
C ASP A 85 14.95 12.67 1.86
N GLY A 86 15.29 12.10 0.70
CA GLY A 86 16.43 12.51 -0.11
C GLY A 86 17.79 12.01 0.40
N ASN A 87 17.83 11.29 1.52
CA ASN A 87 19.05 10.62 1.99
C ASN A 87 19.24 9.28 1.27
N ASN A 88 20.47 8.86 1.02
CA ASN A 88 20.77 7.56 0.39
C ASN A 88 20.65 6.36 1.37
N GLY A 89 19.96 6.52 2.49
CA GLY A 89 19.79 5.48 3.52
C GLY A 89 18.51 4.67 3.34
N THR A 90 18.46 3.51 3.97
CA THR A 90 17.20 2.75 4.15
C THR A 90 16.42 3.37 5.31
N PRO A 91 15.12 3.65 5.17
CA PRO A 91 14.30 4.13 6.28
C PRO A 91 14.29 3.17 7.47
N ASP A 92 14.31 3.70 8.69
CA ASP A 92 14.22 2.90 9.92
C ASP A 92 12.80 2.41 10.21
N ALA A 93 11.78 3.14 9.72
CA ALA A 93 10.37 2.83 9.92
C ALA A 93 9.53 3.23 8.71
N CYS A 94 8.48 2.46 8.43
CA CYS A 94 7.48 2.75 7.40
C CYS A 94 6.10 2.84 8.05
N VAL A 95 5.42 3.98 7.86
CA VAL A 95 4.03 4.15 8.27
C VAL A 95 3.14 3.71 7.12
N ILE A 96 2.25 2.75 7.40
CA ILE A 96 1.31 2.21 6.42
C ILE A 96 -0.09 2.59 6.86
N GLU A 97 -0.79 3.33 6.02
CA GLU A 97 -2.20 3.64 6.18
C GLU A 97 -3.03 2.69 5.33
N LEU A 98 -3.93 1.95 5.97
CA LEU A 98 -5.02 1.27 5.29
C LEU A 98 -6.24 2.19 5.33
N GLY A 99 -6.47 2.91 4.22
CA GLY A 99 -7.62 3.80 4.07
C GLY A 99 -8.95 3.05 4.03
N GLY A 100 -10.05 3.82 4.07
CA GLY A 100 -11.41 3.28 4.13
C GLY A 100 -11.82 2.83 5.53
N THR A 101 -12.76 1.90 5.60
CA THR A 101 -13.22 1.30 6.88
C THR A 101 -12.74 -0.13 7.02
N VAL A 102 -12.75 -0.66 8.24
CA VAL A 102 -12.43 -2.08 8.48
C VAL A 102 -13.72 -2.86 8.65
N GLY A 103 -13.80 -4.01 7.98
CA GLY A 103 -14.96 -4.93 8.05
C GLY A 103 -15.86 -4.89 6.82
N ASP A 104 -15.57 -4.00 5.87
CA ASP A 104 -16.12 -4.02 4.51
C ASP A 104 -15.42 -5.09 3.63
N ILE A 105 -15.93 -5.32 2.42
CA ILE A 105 -15.42 -6.36 1.52
C ILE A 105 -14.09 -5.93 0.91
N GLU A 106 -13.94 -4.63 0.70
CA GLU A 106 -12.80 -3.97 0.07
C GLU A 106 -11.53 -4.09 0.92
N SER A 107 -11.63 -3.96 2.25
CA SER A 107 -10.48 -4.09 3.16
C SER A 107 -10.03 -5.53 3.39
N ALA A 108 -10.89 -6.53 3.12
CA ALA A 108 -10.62 -7.92 3.48
C ALA A 108 -9.29 -8.49 2.90
N PRO A 109 -8.92 -8.26 1.62
CA PRO A 109 -7.63 -8.72 1.10
C PRO A 109 -6.43 -8.05 1.78
N PHE A 110 -6.52 -6.77 2.11
CA PHE A 110 -5.43 -6.02 2.75
C PHE A 110 -5.25 -6.42 4.22
N ILE A 111 -6.33 -6.60 4.96
CA ILE A 111 -6.27 -7.08 6.35
C ILE A 111 -5.66 -8.48 6.40
N GLU A 112 -6.03 -9.38 5.49
CA GLU A 112 -5.43 -10.71 5.43
C GLU A 112 -3.94 -10.65 5.02
N ALA A 113 -3.57 -9.78 4.08
CA ALA A 113 -2.16 -9.56 3.73
C ALA A 113 -1.34 -9.07 4.93
N LEU A 114 -1.84 -8.07 5.67
CA LEU A 114 -1.18 -7.55 6.88
C LEU A 114 -1.15 -8.59 8.01
N ARG A 115 -2.19 -9.42 8.13
CA ARG A 115 -2.23 -10.55 9.08
C ARG A 115 -1.11 -11.53 8.80
N GLN A 116 -0.83 -11.85 7.53
CA GLN A 116 0.29 -12.71 7.14
C GLN A 116 1.64 -11.99 7.30
N PHE A 117 1.69 -10.70 6.94
CA PHE A 117 2.89 -9.88 6.97
C PHE A 117 3.54 -9.82 8.36
N GLN A 118 2.74 -9.76 9.43
CA GLN A 118 3.27 -9.75 10.81
C GLN A 118 4.16 -10.97 11.13
N PHE A 119 3.88 -12.12 10.51
CA PHE A 119 4.68 -13.33 10.68
C PHE A 119 5.91 -13.34 9.76
N ARG A 120 5.82 -12.66 8.61
CA ARG A 120 6.93 -12.51 7.66
C ARG A 120 8.02 -11.60 8.24
N VAL A 121 7.65 -10.45 8.78
CA VAL A 121 8.63 -9.47 9.31
C VAL A 121 9.03 -9.70 10.76
N GLY A 122 8.27 -10.51 11.51
CA GLY A 122 8.48 -10.72 12.94
C GLY A 122 7.69 -9.72 13.79
N ARG A 123 7.26 -10.17 14.97
CA ARG A 123 6.33 -9.43 15.84
C ARG A 123 6.93 -8.15 16.41
N GLU A 124 8.24 -8.09 16.52
CA GLU A 124 9.02 -6.94 16.98
C GLU A 124 9.16 -5.83 15.92
N ASN A 125 8.88 -6.13 14.65
CA ASN A 125 9.07 -5.21 13.51
C ASN A 125 7.75 -4.67 12.95
N ILE A 126 6.63 -4.88 13.64
CA ILE A 126 5.31 -4.39 13.22
C ILE A 126 4.47 -3.92 14.41
N CYS A 127 3.76 -2.82 14.21
CA CYS A 127 2.80 -2.29 15.18
C CYS A 127 1.48 -2.00 14.47
N PHE A 128 0.36 -2.40 15.07
CA PHE A 128 -0.98 -2.12 14.55
C PHE A 128 -1.65 -1.02 15.37
N VAL A 129 -2.13 0.01 14.69
CA VAL A 129 -2.91 1.11 15.28
C VAL A 129 -4.31 1.06 14.68
N HIS A 130 -5.34 1.02 15.54
CA HIS A 130 -6.73 1.06 15.12
C HIS A 130 -7.36 2.37 15.61
N VAL A 131 -7.76 3.22 14.68
CA VAL A 131 -8.44 4.48 14.98
C VAL A 131 -9.94 4.23 15.01
N SER A 132 -10.60 4.62 16.13
CA SER A 132 -12.03 4.40 16.34
C SER A 132 -12.70 5.68 16.83
N LEU A 133 -13.99 5.84 16.50
CA LEU A 133 -14.82 6.94 16.97
C LEU A 133 -15.51 6.55 18.28
N VAL A 134 -15.33 7.37 19.32
CA VAL A 134 -16.12 7.31 20.56
C VAL A 134 -17.17 8.43 20.48
N PRO A 135 -18.47 8.10 20.35
CA PRO A 135 -19.54 9.09 20.15
C PRO A 135 -19.91 9.86 21.43
#